data_AF-A0A5D3K9M4-F1
#
_entry.id   AF-A0A5D3K9M4-F1
#
_cell.length_a   1.000
_cell.length_b   1.000
_cell.length_c   1.000
_cell.angle_alpha   90.00
_cell.angle_beta   90.00
_cell.angle_gamma   90.00
#
_symmetry.space_group_name_H-M   'P 1'
#
loop_
_entity.id
_entity.type
_entity.pdbx_description
1 polymer ?
#
loop_
_entity_poly.entity_id
_entity_poly.type
_entity_poly.pdbx_seq_one_letter_code
_entity_poly.pdbx_strand_id
1 'polypeptide(L)'
;MRRWSGIVYRAFAEGLEDNPGPTSQQWLSVAEANKAAQRGEYSLGARLGIFKDEDERRHADLENRFGAIVDATLTRQSVFTTDDSRWQITEAVTRDLTEGVKKLARNADGDFTPDTYVKRLPLPTALHLSVLTGESLAALADAWHTASLARGTRKRTAKRWKPIVLRFKDWLGHDNLGRIAPADVQRWGDERSAGGSAPKTINDTNFAALQAVFGWGVKSGWLPINPAENARVEGRGKKRTREPWFLESESAAMPLSLTSHSEFKAPSERTPKPPPPSEVPWLRAYSAARVVEMI
;
A
#
# COMPACT_ATOMS: atom_id res chain seq x y z
N MET A 1 12.12 6.54 10.19
CA MET A 1 13.26 7.30 9.61
C MET A 1 14.64 6.71 9.89
N ARG A 2 15.03 6.39 11.14
CA ARG A 2 16.40 5.95 11.50
C ARG A 2 16.94 4.70 10.75
N ARG A 3 16.06 3.90 10.15
CA ARG A 3 16.42 2.80 9.25
C ARG A 3 17.20 3.28 8.04
N TRP A 4 16.68 4.29 7.35
CA TRP A 4 17.18 4.72 6.05
C TRP A 4 18.49 5.48 6.20
N SER A 5 18.58 6.34 7.22
CA SER A 5 19.84 6.98 7.61
C SER A 5 20.93 5.98 7.97
N GLY A 6 20.56 4.87 8.63
CA GLY A 6 21.49 3.77 8.92
C GLY A 6 22.03 3.06 7.68
N ILE A 7 21.22 2.89 6.63
CA ILE A 7 21.66 2.29 5.36
C ILE A 7 22.65 3.22 4.65
N VAL A 8 22.33 4.51 4.56
CA VAL A 8 23.22 5.51 3.94
C VAL A 8 24.53 5.63 4.72
N TYR A 9 24.45 5.67 6.05
CA TYR A 9 25.61 5.72 6.94
C TYR A 9 26.56 4.56 6.64
N ARG A 10 26.07 3.33 6.66
CA ARG A 10 26.90 2.12 6.46
C ARG A 10 27.50 2.07 5.06
N ALA A 11 26.71 2.40 4.05
CA ALA A 11 27.19 2.45 2.67
C ALA A 11 28.42 3.37 2.50
N PHE A 12 28.49 4.47 3.25
CA PHE A 12 29.64 5.38 3.25
C PHE A 12 30.72 4.96 4.25
N ALA A 13 30.35 4.83 5.51
CA ALA A 13 31.28 4.68 6.63
C ALA A 13 31.92 3.28 6.72
N GLU A 14 31.22 2.24 6.26
CA GLU A 14 31.77 0.87 6.15
C GLU A 14 32.34 0.66 4.73
N GLY A 15 31.65 1.15 3.69
CA GLY A 15 32.07 0.98 2.30
C GLY A 15 33.40 1.66 1.93
N LEU A 16 33.76 2.75 2.63
CA LEU A 16 35.01 3.47 2.45
C LEU A 16 35.96 3.32 3.65
N GLU A 17 35.71 2.34 4.52
CA GLU A 17 36.44 2.16 5.78
C GLU A 17 37.93 1.90 5.57
N ASP A 18 38.26 0.94 4.69
CA ASP A 18 39.62 0.49 4.42
C ASP A 18 40.35 1.37 3.40
N ASN A 19 39.59 2.07 2.55
CA ASN A 19 40.13 3.00 1.57
C ASN A 19 39.23 4.23 1.51
N PRO A 20 39.46 5.23 2.39
CA PRO A 20 38.62 6.41 2.45
C PRO A 20 38.65 7.18 1.13
N GLY A 21 39.78 7.17 0.40
CA GLY A 21 40.00 7.93 -0.82
C GLY A 21 40.50 9.36 -0.52
N PRO A 22 39.62 10.32 -0.17
CA PRO A 22 40.03 11.67 0.22
C PRO A 22 40.87 11.70 1.50
N THR A 23 41.66 12.77 1.63
CA THR A 23 42.43 13.06 2.84
C THR A 23 41.53 13.45 4.00
N SER A 24 42.04 13.36 5.24
CA SER A 24 41.30 13.81 6.42
C SER A 24 40.80 15.25 6.31
N GLN A 25 41.63 16.18 5.80
CA GLN A 25 41.23 17.57 5.57
C GLN A 25 40.08 17.70 4.57
N GLN A 26 40.06 16.90 3.52
CA GLN A 26 38.94 16.87 2.56
C GLN A 26 37.67 16.33 3.22
N TRP A 27 37.75 15.28 4.03
CA TRP A 27 36.61 14.78 4.77
C TRP A 27 36.09 15.76 5.83
N LEU A 28 36.96 16.47 6.53
CA LEU A 28 36.57 17.55 7.45
C LEU A 28 35.86 18.69 6.71
N SER A 29 36.33 19.05 5.51
CA SER A 29 35.63 20.01 4.64
C SER A 29 34.24 19.52 4.25
N VAL A 30 34.08 18.22 3.97
CA VAL A 30 32.76 17.61 3.70
C VAL A 30 31.86 17.66 4.94
N ALA A 31 32.41 17.38 6.14
CA ALA A 31 31.67 17.47 7.39
C ALA A 31 31.19 18.90 7.67
N GLU A 32 32.03 19.91 7.44
CA GLU A 32 31.64 21.30 7.61
C GLU A 32 30.59 21.74 6.60
N ALA A 33 30.71 21.30 5.34
CA ALA A 33 29.68 21.56 4.35
C ALA A 33 28.34 20.86 4.69
N ASN A 34 28.36 19.67 5.31
CA ASN A 34 27.15 19.05 5.85
C ASN A 34 26.52 19.88 6.96
N LYS A 35 27.32 20.41 7.89
CA LYS A 35 26.84 21.29 8.97
C LYS A 35 26.33 22.63 8.44
N ALA A 36 26.98 23.19 7.42
CA ALA A 36 26.50 24.40 6.76
C ALA A 36 25.11 24.19 6.16
N ALA A 37 24.85 23.04 5.54
CA ALA A 37 23.52 22.71 5.03
C ALA A 37 22.48 22.57 6.16
N GLN A 38 22.86 22.00 7.31
CA GLN A 38 21.99 21.91 8.50
C GLN A 38 21.59 23.29 9.05
N ARG A 39 22.44 24.30 8.89
CA ARG A 39 22.16 25.69 9.28
C ARG A 39 21.49 26.51 8.17
N GLY A 40 21.30 25.93 6.98
CA GLY A 40 20.80 26.65 5.82
C GLY A 40 21.80 27.71 5.30
N GLU A 41 23.09 27.40 5.28
CA GLU A 41 24.19 28.30 4.84
C GLU A 41 25.00 27.73 3.65
N TYR A 42 24.52 26.64 3.05
CA TYR A 42 25.22 25.87 2.04
C TYR A 42 24.94 26.35 0.62
N SER A 43 23.68 26.51 0.22
CA SER A 43 23.34 26.78 -1.19
C SER A 43 23.59 28.24 -1.58
N LEU A 44 23.68 28.49 -2.90
CA LEU A 44 23.74 29.85 -3.43
C LEU A 44 22.48 30.65 -3.06
N GLY A 45 21.30 30.00 -3.01
CA GLY A 45 20.05 30.64 -2.60
C GLY A 45 20.11 31.14 -1.16
N ALA A 46 20.70 30.36 -0.24
CA ALA A 46 20.88 30.77 1.14
C ALA A 46 21.74 32.03 1.27
N ARG A 47 22.81 32.12 0.47
CA ARG A 47 23.73 33.27 0.44
C ARG A 47 23.12 34.52 -0.18
N LEU A 48 22.19 34.34 -1.13
CA LEU A 48 21.49 35.43 -1.81
C LEU A 48 20.24 35.92 -1.04
N GLY A 49 19.88 35.27 0.08
CA GLY A 49 18.76 35.70 0.92
C GLY A 49 17.39 35.59 0.23
N ILE A 50 17.22 34.64 -0.69
CA ILE A 50 15.99 34.52 -1.51
C ILE A 50 14.83 33.83 -0.79
N PHE A 51 15.09 33.21 0.37
CA PHE A 51 14.10 32.46 1.14
C PHE A 51 13.40 33.36 2.15
N LYS A 52 12.12 33.07 2.43
CA LYS A 52 11.27 33.91 3.29
C LYS A 52 11.64 33.78 4.76
N ASP A 53 12.01 32.58 5.17
CA ASP A 53 12.36 32.25 6.55
C ASP A 53 13.50 31.22 6.63
N GLU A 54 13.95 30.97 7.86
CA GLU A 54 15.06 30.06 8.17
C GLU A 54 14.72 28.59 7.85
N ASP A 55 13.46 28.19 8.03
CA ASP A 55 13.02 26.81 7.81
C ASP A 55 12.98 26.48 6.30
N GLU A 56 12.46 27.38 5.47
CA GLU A 56 12.46 27.26 4.01
C GLU A 56 13.89 27.20 3.47
N ARG A 57 14.78 28.03 4.01
CA ARG A 57 16.22 28.04 3.66
C ARG A 57 16.90 26.73 4.03
N ARG A 58 16.71 26.25 5.26
CA ARG A 58 17.25 24.97 5.73
C ARG A 58 16.71 23.81 4.89
N HIS A 59 15.43 23.83 4.55
CA HIS A 59 14.83 22.81 3.70
C HIS A 59 15.50 22.75 2.34
N ALA A 60 15.62 23.89 1.66
CA ALA A 60 16.25 23.96 0.34
C ALA A 60 17.72 23.49 0.37
N ASP A 61 18.46 23.82 1.42
CA ASP A 61 19.87 23.43 1.55
C ASP A 61 20.07 21.94 1.81
N LEU A 62 19.24 21.35 2.67
CA LEU A 62 19.26 19.90 2.90
C LEU A 62 18.84 19.14 1.65
N GLU A 63 17.85 19.64 0.91
CA GLU A 63 17.45 19.06 -0.37
C GLU A 63 18.56 19.16 -1.43
N ASN A 64 19.20 20.32 -1.54
CA ASN A 64 20.29 20.53 -2.49
C ASN A 64 21.45 19.56 -2.26
N ARG A 65 21.78 19.30 -0.99
CA ARG A 65 22.96 18.49 -0.62
C ARG A 65 22.66 17.00 -0.48
N PHE A 66 21.49 16.63 0.05
CA PHE A 66 21.17 15.25 0.43
C PHE A 66 19.97 14.66 -0.34
N GLY A 67 19.18 15.45 -1.04
CA GLY A 67 17.98 14.97 -1.74
C GLY A 67 18.29 13.82 -2.69
N ALA A 68 19.31 13.97 -3.55
CA ALA A 68 19.68 12.95 -4.52
C ALA A 68 20.12 11.61 -3.88
N ILE A 69 20.88 11.63 -2.77
CA ILE A 69 21.32 10.40 -2.09
C ILE A 69 20.15 9.73 -1.35
N VAL A 70 19.24 10.54 -0.78
CA VAL A 70 18.00 10.05 -0.17
C VAL A 70 17.16 9.36 -1.24
N ASP A 71 16.91 10.02 -2.37
CA ASP A 71 16.07 9.50 -3.45
C ASP A 71 16.67 8.25 -4.09
N ALA A 72 18.00 8.21 -4.31
CA ALA A 72 18.69 7.02 -4.78
C ALA A 72 18.56 5.85 -3.79
N THR A 73 18.65 6.12 -2.49
CA THR A 73 18.50 5.10 -1.44
C THR A 73 17.07 4.58 -1.38
N LEU A 74 16.08 5.46 -1.40
CA LEU A 74 14.66 5.08 -1.40
C LEU A 74 14.31 4.26 -2.64
N THR A 75 14.81 4.67 -3.82
CA THR A 75 14.62 3.96 -5.09
C THR A 75 15.25 2.56 -5.04
N ARG A 76 16.50 2.45 -4.60
CA ARG A 76 17.21 1.16 -4.46
C ARG A 76 16.50 0.21 -3.49
N GLN A 77 15.83 0.76 -2.48
CA GLN A 77 15.08 0.02 -1.48
C GLN A 77 13.60 -0.17 -1.87
N SER A 78 13.19 0.34 -3.03
CA SER A 78 11.81 0.30 -3.55
C SER A 78 10.78 0.87 -2.56
N VAL A 79 11.12 2.00 -1.92
CA VAL A 79 10.30 2.67 -0.91
C VAL A 79 9.62 3.89 -1.52
N PHE A 80 8.30 3.95 -1.39
CA PHE A 80 7.52 5.15 -1.72
C PHE A 80 7.19 5.91 -0.43
N THR A 81 7.49 7.21 -0.39
CA THR A 81 7.30 8.08 0.77
C THR A 81 6.41 9.27 0.42
N THR A 82 5.69 9.80 1.41
CA THR A 82 5.11 11.16 1.32
C THR A 82 6.19 12.22 1.46
N ASP A 83 5.90 13.46 1.06
CA ASP A 83 6.84 14.58 1.20
C ASP A 83 7.27 14.79 2.66
N ASP A 84 6.33 14.73 3.62
CA ASP A 84 6.64 14.82 5.05
C ASP A 84 7.56 13.69 5.54
N SER A 85 7.32 12.47 5.07
CA SER A 85 8.13 11.31 5.45
C SER A 85 9.53 11.38 4.84
N ARG A 86 9.62 11.86 3.59
CA ARG A 86 10.88 12.08 2.89
C ARG A 86 11.71 13.13 3.61
N TRP A 87 11.08 14.25 4.01
CA TRP A 87 11.75 15.29 4.79
C TRP A 87 12.37 14.76 6.09
N GLN A 88 11.61 14.03 6.90
CA GLN A 88 12.14 13.46 8.15
C GLN A 88 13.26 12.42 7.89
N ILE A 89 13.26 11.76 6.73
CA ILE A 89 14.36 10.87 6.31
C ILE A 89 15.59 11.69 5.93
N THR A 90 15.43 12.77 5.16
CA THR A 90 16.51 13.69 4.81
C THR A 90 17.18 14.26 6.07
N GLU A 91 16.41 14.67 7.08
CA GLU A 91 16.96 15.15 8.36
C GLU A 91 17.78 14.07 9.09
N ALA A 92 17.24 12.85 9.16
CA ALA A 92 17.95 11.74 9.80
C ALA A 92 19.25 11.37 9.05
N VAL A 93 19.20 11.32 7.71
CA VAL A 93 20.36 11.03 6.85
C VAL A 93 21.44 12.09 7.03
N THR A 94 21.06 13.36 7.00
CA THR A 94 21.99 14.48 7.17
C THR A 94 22.73 14.39 8.50
N ARG A 95 22.01 14.15 9.60
CA ARG A 95 22.60 14.02 10.94
C ARG A 95 23.57 12.84 11.01
N ASP A 96 23.15 11.67 10.54
CA ASP A 96 23.92 10.44 10.71
C ASP A 96 25.14 10.43 9.76
N LEU A 97 24.96 10.84 8.50
CA LEU A 97 26.05 10.89 7.51
C LEU A 97 27.13 11.91 7.89
N THR A 98 26.78 12.98 8.60
CA THR A 98 27.77 13.92 9.14
C THR A 98 28.73 13.23 10.12
N GLU A 99 28.22 12.32 10.95
CA GLU A 99 29.08 11.52 11.84
C GLU A 99 29.87 10.46 11.07
N GLY A 100 29.29 9.89 10.01
CA GLY A 100 29.98 8.93 9.13
C GLY A 100 31.18 9.55 8.43
N VAL A 101 31.03 10.79 7.94
CA VAL A 101 32.13 11.54 7.32
C VAL A 101 33.24 11.87 8.33
N LYS A 102 32.90 12.23 9.57
CA LYS A 102 33.91 12.46 10.62
C LYS A 102 34.68 11.17 10.95
N LYS A 103 34.00 10.01 10.95
CA LYS A 103 34.66 8.71 11.08
C LYS A 103 35.66 8.50 9.92
N LEU A 104 35.25 8.74 8.68
CA LEU A 104 36.14 8.61 7.51
C LEU A 104 37.33 9.57 7.56
N ALA A 105 37.17 10.78 8.12
CA ALA A 105 38.29 11.69 8.37
C ALA A 105 39.32 11.08 9.33
N ARG A 106 38.87 10.48 10.44
CA ARG A 106 39.76 9.78 11.40
C ARG A 106 40.47 8.60 10.75
N ASN A 107 39.74 7.78 9.99
CA ASN A 107 40.32 6.65 9.25
C ASN A 107 41.39 7.12 8.27
N ALA A 108 41.18 8.25 7.58
CA ALA A 108 42.15 8.83 6.66
C ALA A 108 43.41 9.36 7.37
N ASP A 109 43.32 9.72 8.66
CA ASP A 109 44.47 10.03 9.53
C ASP A 109 45.10 8.80 10.21
N GLY A 110 44.60 7.60 9.90
CA GLY A 110 45.09 6.33 10.46
C GLY A 110 44.50 5.94 11.81
N ASP A 111 43.51 6.67 12.31
CA ASP A 111 42.76 6.31 13.51
C ASP A 111 41.55 5.42 13.16
N PHE A 112 41.73 4.11 13.32
CA PHE A 112 40.71 3.08 13.09
C PHE A 112 40.02 2.62 14.39
N THR A 113 39.95 3.49 15.40
CA THR A 113 39.24 3.18 16.65
C THR A 113 37.78 2.78 16.34
N PRO A 114 37.26 1.68 16.94
CA PRO A 114 35.93 1.18 16.65
C PRO A 114 34.85 2.25 16.78
N ASP A 115 34.02 2.40 15.75
CA ASP A 115 32.95 3.38 15.78
C ASP A 115 31.85 2.97 16.77
N THR A 116 31.59 3.84 17.75
CA THR A 116 30.50 3.64 18.72
C THR A 116 29.18 4.24 18.24
N TYR A 117 29.21 5.11 17.23
CA TYR A 117 28.02 5.76 16.69
C TYR A 117 27.11 4.76 15.97
N VAL A 118 27.69 3.84 15.19
CA VAL A 118 26.95 2.78 14.46
C VAL A 118 26.04 1.94 15.36
N LYS A 119 26.35 1.80 16.66
CA LYS A 119 25.52 1.07 17.64
C LYS A 119 24.14 1.73 17.86
N ARG A 120 24.01 3.02 17.58
CA ARG A 120 22.73 3.76 17.68
C ARG A 120 21.84 3.57 16.45
N LEU A 121 22.40 3.03 15.37
CA LEU A 121 21.71 2.79 14.11
C LEU A 121 21.16 1.37 14.10
N PRO A 122 19.91 1.16 13.62
CA PRO A 122 19.37 -0.18 13.51
C PRO A 122 20.22 -1.04 12.58
N LEU A 123 20.37 -2.33 12.91
CA LEU A 123 21.08 -3.31 12.08
C LEU A 123 20.34 -3.54 10.76
N PRO A 124 21.04 -3.74 9.62
CA PRO A 124 20.41 -4.01 8.33
C PRO A 124 19.66 -5.34 8.35
N THR A 125 20.04 -6.26 9.23
CA THR A 125 19.40 -7.58 9.39
C THR A 125 18.27 -7.59 10.42
N ALA A 126 18.19 -6.57 11.31
CA ALA A 126 16.99 -6.35 12.11
C ALA A 126 15.78 -5.92 11.24
N LEU A 127 15.99 -5.77 9.93
CA LEU A 127 15.03 -5.28 8.93
C LEU A 127 14.00 -6.30 8.43
N HIS A 128 13.84 -7.45 9.07
CA HIS A 128 12.73 -8.34 8.72
C HIS A 128 11.80 -8.77 9.87
N LEU A 129 12.07 -8.38 11.13
CA LEU A 129 11.38 -9.01 12.26
C LEU A 129 10.86 -8.08 13.37
N SER A 130 10.96 -6.75 13.29
CA SER A 130 10.45 -5.90 14.40
C SER A 130 9.13 -5.17 14.12
N VAL A 131 8.52 -5.28 12.93
CA VAL A 131 7.17 -4.74 12.66
C VAL A 131 6.19 -5.83 12.17
N LEU A 132 6.66 -7.05 11.88
CA LEU A 132 5.81 -8.10 11.30
C LEU A 132 5.76 -9.39 12.13
N THR A 133 6.30 -9.40 13.36
CA THR A 133 6.15 -10.53 14.28
C THR A 133 4.90 -10.34 15.13
N GLY A 134 3.72 -10.44 14.51
CA GLY A 134 2.47 -10.54 15.26
C GLY A 134 1.19 -10.13 14.53
N GLU A 135 1.28 -9.37 13.44
CA GLU A 135 0.08 -8.89 12.76
C GLU A 135 -0.47 -9.96 11.81
N SER A 136 -1.72 -10.36 12.08
CA SER A 136 -2.39 -11.44 11.36
C SER A 136 -3.15 -10.92 10.14
N LEU A 137 -3.19 -11.69 9.06
CA LEU A 137 -3.97 -11.38 7.87
C LEU A 137 -5.47 -11.27 8.21
N ALA A 138 -5.94 -12.08 9.16
CA ALA A 138 -7.29 -11.95 9.72
C ALA A 138 -7.50 -10.61 10.45
N ALA A 139 -6.55 -10.19 11.30
CA ALA A 139 -6.61 -8.93 12.04
C ALA A 139 -6.59 -7.72 11.09
N LEU A 140 -5.79 -7.77 10.03
CA LEU A 140 -5.80 -6.76 8.97
C LEU A 140 -7.17 -6.65 8.30
N ALA A 141 -7.79 -7.79 7.99
CA ALA A 141 -9.12 -7.81 7.37
C ALA A 141 -10.20 -7.24 8.31
N ASP A 142 -10.12 -7.52 9.62
CA ASP A 142 -11.02 -6.99 10.65
C ASP A 142 -10.85 -5.48 10.85
N ALA A 143 -9.61 -5.03 10.97
CA ALA A 143 -9.27 -3.62 11.14
C ALA A 143 -9.70 -2.81 9.90
N TRP A 144 -9.41 -3.33 8.70
CA TRP A 144 -9.88 -2.74 7.45
C TRP A 144 -11.40 -2.66 7.39
N HIS A 145 -12.10 -3.73 7.76
CA HIS A 145 -13.57 -3.77 7.74
C HIS A 145 -14.16 -2.68 8.64
N THR A 146 -13.66 -2.57 9.88
CA THR A 146 -14.08 -1.56 10.85
C THR A 146 -13.81 -0.14 10.33
N ALA A 147 -12.59 0.12 9.84
CA ALA A 147 -12.21 1.40 9.27
C ALA A 147 -12.97 1.75 7.98
N SER A 148 -13.37 0.76 7.18
CA SER A 148 -14.16 0.97 5.95
C SER A 148 -15.58 1.44 6.26
N LEU A 149 -16.20 0.89 7.31
CA LEU A 149 -17.53 1.28 7.78
C LEU A 149 -17.51 2.70 8.36
N ALA A 150 -16.49 3.03 9.15
CA ALA A 150 -16.33 4.38 9.70
C ALA A 150 -16.16 5.45 8.61
N ARG A 151 -15.48 5.12 7.49
CA ARG A 151 -15.31 5.99 6.33
C ARG A 151 -16.55 6.15 5.44
N GLY A 152 -17.67 5.51 5.77
CA GLY A 152 -18.89 5.57 4.97
C GLY A 152 -18.85 4.72 3.70
N THR A 153 -17.95 3.73 3.61
CA THR A 153 -17.97 2.75 2.51
C THR A 153 -19.32 2.02 2.52
N ARG A 154 -19.91 1.77 1.34
CA ARG A 154 -21.15 0.97 1.24
C ARG A 154 -20.98 -0.35 2.01
N LYS A 155 -21.86 -0.60 2.99
CA LYS A 155 -21.85 -1.80 3.85
C LYS A 155 -21.71 -3.10 3.06
N ARG A 156 -22.33 -3.16 1.87
CA ARG A 156 -22.25 -4.31 0.94
C ARG A 156 -20.83 -4.58 0.46
N THR A 157 -20.03 -3.55 0.18
CA THR A 157 -18.65 -3.67 -0.29
C THR A 157 -17.73 -4.14 0.83
N ALA A 158 -17.84 -3.51 2.01
CA ALA A 158 -17.10 -3.92 3.21
C ALA A 158 -17.34 -5.40 3.56
N LYS A 159 -18.62 -5.81 3.59
CA LYS A 159 -19.03 -7.19 3.87
C LYS A 159 -18.54 -8.19 2.80
N ARG A 160 -18.33 -7.76 1.57
CA ARG A 160 -17.90 -8.62 0.45
C ARG A 160 -16.40 -8.91 0.46
N TRP A 161 -15.57 -7.97 0.88
CA TRP A 161 -14.11 -8.09 0.75
C TRP A 161 -13.46 -8.86 1.89
N LYS A 162 -13.93 -8.71 3.14
CA LYS A 162 -13.41 -9.47 4.28
C LYS A 162 -13.37 -11.00 4.06
N PRO A 163 -14.45 -11.66 3.60
CA PRO A 163 -14.43 -13.11 3.33
C PRO A 163 -13.43 -13.53 2.26
N ILE A 164 -13.10 -12.65 1.31
CA ILE A 164 -12.15 -12.94 0.24
C ILE A 164 -10.73 -13.03 0.81
N VAL A 165 -10.38 -12.11 1.70
CA VAL A 165 -9.08 -12.12 2.40
C VAL A 165 -8.94 -13.36 3.28
N LEU A 166 -10.01 -13.75 3.98
CA LEU A 166 -10.00 -14.98 4.78
C LEU A 166 -9.83 -16.24 3.92
N ARG A 167 -10.48 -16.31 2.76
CA ARG A 167 -10.23 -17.41 1.80
C ARG A 167 -8.81 -17.44 1.26
N PHE A 168 -8.17 -16.28 1.13
CA PHE A 168 -6.76 -16.20 0.74
C PHE A 168 -5.85 -16.71 1.87
N LYS A 169 -6.13 -16.32 3.12
CA LYS A 169 -5.47 -16.87 4.31
C LYS A 169 -5.58 -18.40 4.36
N ASP A 170 -6.79 -18.93 4.21
CA ASP A 170 -7.04 -20.37 4.28
C ASP A 170 -6.25 -21.14 3.21
N TRP A 171 -6.12 -20.55 2.01
CA TRP A 171 -5.31 -21.11 0.93
C TRP A 171 -3.79 -21.04 1.21
N LEU A 172 -3.31 -19.93 1.78
CA LEU A 172 -1.90 -19.78 2.17
C LEU A 172 -1.47 -20.75 3.27
N GLY A 173 -2.42 -21.18 4.13
CA GLY A 173 -2.14 -22.04 5.28
C GLY A 173 -1.38 -21.34 6.41
N HIS A 174 -1.15 -20.03 6.31
CA HIS A 174 -0.55 -19.22 7.37
C HIS A 174 -1.24 -17.85 7.49
N ASP A 175 -1.13 -17.25 8.68
CA ASP A 175 -1.77 -15.96 8.99
C ASP A 175 -0.75 -14.81 9.09
N ASN A 176 0.52 -15.05 8.78
CA ASN A 176 1.57 -14.04 8.92
C ASN A 176 1.65 -13.11 7.70
N LEU A 177 1.41 -11.81 7.91
CA LEU A 177 1.48 -10.77 6.87
C LEU A 177 2.86 -10.64 6.23
N GLY A 178 3.94 -10.78 7.02
CA GLY A 178 5.32 -10.61 6.53
C GLY A 178 5.83 -11.77 5.69
N ARG A 179 5.07 -12.86 5.56
CA ARG A 179 5.38 -14.00 4.68
C ARG A 179 4.70 -13.92 3.32
N ILE A 180 3.76 -12.98 3.13
CA ILE A 180 2.98 -12.89 1.89
C ILE A 180 3.84 -12.27 0.80
N ALA A 181 4.17 -13.04 -0.23
CA ALA A 181 4.86 -12.54 -1.41
C ALA A 181 3.86 -12.18 -2.53
N PRO A 182 4.23 -11.26 -3.45
CA PRO A 182 3.43 -11.00 -4.65
C PRO A 182 3.18 -12.25 -5.49
N ALA A 183 4.15 -13.17 -5.52
CA ALA A 183 4.04 -14.45 -6.22
C ALA A 183 2.91 -15.33 -5.67
N ASP A 184 2.66 -15.30 -4.36
CA ASP A 184 1.59 -16.08 -3.74
C ASP A 184 0.20 -15.56 -4.16
N VAL A 185 0.06 -14.23 -4.27
CA VAL A 185 -1.18 -13.61 -4.74
C VAL A 185 -1.46 -14.00 -6.19
N GLN A 186 -0.44 -13.96 -7.05
CA GLN A 186 -0.58 -14.36 -8.45
C GLN A 186 -0.93 -15.85 -8.56
N ARG A 187 -0.20 -16.72 -7.85
CA ARG A 187 -0.43 -18.17 -7.83
C ARG A 187 -1.85 -18.52 -7.38
N TRP A 188 -2.37 -17.83 -6.36
CA TRP A 188 -3.75 -18.01 -5.94
C TRP A 188 -4.75 -17.64 -7.03
N GLY A 189 -4.51 -16.56 -7.78
CA GLY A 189 -5.32 -16.19 -8.93
C GLY A 189 -5.26 -17.23 -10.04
N ASP A 190 -4.08 -17.75 -10.35
CA ASP A 190 -3.86 -18.76 -11.39
C ASP A 190 -4.56 -20.08 -11.04
N GLU A 191 -4.45 -20.54 -9.79
CA GLU A 191 -5.16 -21.75 -9.32
C GLU A 191 -6.68 -21.57 -9.35
N ARG A 192 -7.18 -20.38 -9.01
CA ARG A 192 -8.61 -20.04 -9.14
C ARG A 192 -9.07 -20.06 -10.60
N SER A 193 -8.22 -19.57 -11.51
CA SER A 193 -8.46 -19.57 -12.95
C SER A 193 -8.53 -21.00 -13.49
N ALA A 194 -7.56 -21.84 -13.10
CA ALA A 194 -7.53 -23.27 -13.42
C ALA A 194 -8.75 -24.02 -12.87
N GLY A 195 -9.23 -23.63 -11.67
CA GLY A 195 -10.48 -24.14 -11.09
C GLY A 195 -11.77 -23.64 -11.75
N GLY A 196 -11.68 -22.94 -12.89
CA GLY A 196 -12.82 -22.49 -13.70
C GLY A 196 -13.44 -21.15 -13.27
N SER A 197 -12.80 -20.39 -12.39
CA SER A 197 -13.26 -19.03 -12.06
C SER A 197 -13.01 -18.09 -13.23
N ALA A 198 -14.01 -17.26 -13.57
CA ALA A 198 -13.86 -16.33 -14.69
C ALA A 198 -12.76 -15.29 -14.39
N PRO A 199 -11.86 -14.97 -15.34
CA PRO A 199 -10.81 -13.96 -15.17
C PRO A 199 -11.35 -12.60 -14.68
N LYS A 200 -12.53 -12.20 -15.19
CA LYS A 200 -13.23 -11.00 -14.72
C LYS A 200 -13.57 -11.05 -13.23
N THR A 201 -14.01 -12.20 -12.72
CA THR A 201 -14.32 -12.37 -11.30
C THR A 201 -13.05 -12.37 -10.46
N ILE A 202 -11.96 -12.94 -10.96
CA ILE A 202 -10.66 -12.92 -10.27
C ILE A 202 -10.15 -11.48 -10.16
N ASN A 203 -10.07 -10.76 -11.27
CA ASN A 203 -9.55 -9.39 -11.29
C ASN A 203 -10.46 -8.40 -10.54
N ASP A 204 -11.74 -8.31 -10.92
CA ASP A 204 -12.64 -7.24 -10.42
C ASP A 204 -13.15 -7.49 -8.99
N THR A 205 -13.01 -8.71 -8.47
CA THR A 205 -13.52 -9.05 -7.13
C THR A 205 -12.42 -9.56 -6.21
N ASN A 206 -11.63 -10.56 -6.61
CA ASN A 206 -10.66 -11.16 -5.71
C ASN A 206 -9.42 -10.29 -5.55
N PHE A 207 -8.75 -9.96 -6.65
CA PHE A 207 -7.58 -9.07 -6.63
C PHE A 207 -7.96 -7.67 -6.19
N ALA A 208 -9.08 -7.12 -6.65
CA ALA A 208 -9.57 -5.83 -6.17
C ALA A 208 -9.75 -5.79 -4.63
N ALA A 209 -10.26 -6.87 -4.02
CA ALA A 209 -10.40 -6.94 -2.57
C ALA A 209 -9.05 -7.01 -1.86
N LEU A 210 -8.11 -7.84 -2.34
CA LEU A 210 -6.76 -7.93 -1.77
C LEU A 210 -6.00 -6.61 -1.91
N GLN A 211 -6.03 -6.00 -3.09
CA GLN A 211 -5.42 -4.70 -3.36
C GLN A 211 -5.93 -3.62 -2.43
N ALA A 212 -7.23 -3.58 -2.16
CA ALA A 212 -7.80 -2.56 -1.31
C ALA A 212 -7.52 -2.76 0.18
N VAL A 213 -7.48 -4.02 0.65
CA VAL A 213 -7.19 -4.35 2.04
C VAL A 213 -5.70 -4.16 2.33
N PHE A 214 -4.83 -4.68 1.47
CA PHE A 214 -3.38 -4.48 1.60
C PHE A 214 -2.97 -3.03 1.37
N GLY A 215 -3.57 -2.34 0.39
CA GLY A 215 -3.31 -0.92 0.16
C GLY A 215 -3.72 -0.04 1.35
N TRP A 216 -4.77 -0.41 2.08
CA TRP A 216 -5.08 0.21 3.37
C TRP A 216 -4.06 -0.16 4.44
N GLY A 217 -3.66 -1.43 4.53
CA GLY A 217 -2.59 -1.87 5.44
C GLY A 217 -1.29 -1.09 5.25
N VAL A 218 -0.92 -0.78 4.01
CA VAL A 218 0.23 0.09 3.71
C VAL A 218 0.03 1.50 4.25
N LYS A 219 -1.13 2.12 3.98
CA LYS A 219 -1.46 3.47 4.49
C LYS A 219 -1.51 3.53 6.01
N SER A 220 -1.90 2.44 6.66
CA SER A 220 -1.98 2.31 8.11
C SER A 220 -0.67 1.84 8.75
N GLY A 221 0.37 1.55 7.96
CA GLY A 221 1.69 1.15 8.45
C GLY A 221 1.84 -0.34 8.81
N TRP A 222 0.85 -1.17 8.53
CA TRP A 222 0.84 -2.62 8.78
C TRP A 222 1.71 -3.39 7.77
N LEU A 223 1.79 -2.87 6.55
CA LEU A 223 2.56 -3.47 5.46
C LEU A 223 3.51 -2.44 4.83
N PRO A 224 4.74 -2.83 4.46
CA PRO A 224 5.63 -1.92 3.75
C PRO A 224 5.26 -1.74 2.27
N ILE A 225 4.66 -2.77 1.66
CA ILE A 225 4.27 -2.80 0.25
C ILE A 225 2.96 -3.58 0.08
N ASN A 226 2.19 -3.28 -0.96
CA ASN A 226 1.01 -4.04 -1.33
C ASN A 226 1.38 -5.23 -2.23
N PRO A 227 1.33 -6.49 -1.74
CA PRO A 227 1.70 -7.65 -2.56
C PRO A 227 0.73 -7.92 -3.72
N ALA A 228 -0.48 -7.32 -3.71
CA ALA A 228 -1.49 -7.53 -4.74
C ALA A 228 -1.49 -6.46 -5.85
N GLU A 229 -0.63 -5.45 -5.77
CA GLU A 229 -0.68 -4.26 -6.65
C GLU A 229 -0.66 -4.61 -8.16
N ASN A 230 0.20 -5.55 -8.56
CA ASN A 230 0.36 -5.94 -9.96
C ASN A 230 -0.28 -7.28 -10.32
N ALA A 231 -1.05 -7.89 -9.41
CA ALA A 231 -1.65 -9.20 -9.63
C ALA A 231 -2.76 -9.13 -10.70
N ARG A 232 -2.66 -9.95 -11.74
CA ARG A 232 -3.64 -9.98 -12.83
C ARG A 232 -3.67 -11.33 -13.53
N VAL A 233 -4.88 -11.84 -13.79
CA VAL A 233 -5.09 -13.03 -14.62
C VAL A 233 -5.58 -12.58 -15.99
N GLU A 234 -4.89 -13.05 -17.03
CA GLU A 234 -5.32 -12.83 -18.41
C GLU A 234 -6.49 -13.75 -18.79
N GLY A 235 -7.40 -13.22 -19.60
CA GLY A 235 -8.44 -14.01 -20.24
C GLY A 235 -9.64 -13.18 -20.67
N ARG A 236 -10.15 -13.49 -21.87
CA ARG A 236 -11.39 -12.88 -22.36
C ARG A 236 -12.55 -13.36 -21.49
N GLY A 237 -13.39 -12.44 -21.03
CA GLY A 237 -14.64 -12.79 -20.36
C GLY A 237 -15.48 -13.76 -21.20
N LYS A 238 -16.39 -14.50 -20.56
CA LYS A 238 -17.27 -15.46 -21.27
C LYS A 238 -17.88 -14.81 -22.51
N LYS A 239 -17.80 -15.51 -23.64
CA LYS A 239 -18.46 -15.10 -24.88
C LYS A 239 -19.96 -14.97 -24.59
N ARG A 240 -20.53 -13.83 -24.97
CA ARG A 240 -21.97 -13.58 -24.81
C ARG A 240 -22.75 -14.63 -25.61
N THR A 241 -23.56 -15.43 -24.92
CA THR A 241 -24.34 -16.51 -25.54
C THR A 241 -25.78 -16.09 -25.88
N ARG A 242 -26.27 -14.99 -25.30
CA ARG A 242 -27.59 -14.43 -25.60
C ARG A 242 -27.60 -12.91 -25.50
N GLU A 243 -28.59 -12.29 -26.12
CA GLU A 243 -28.81 -10.84 -25.99
C GLU A 243 -29.24 -10.44 -24.56
N PRO A 244 -28.93 -9.22 -24.10
CA PRO A 244 -29.24 -8.76 -22.75
C PRO A 244 -30.70 -8.35 -22.55
N TRP A 245 -31.47 -8.23 -23.64
CA TRP A 245 -32.92 -7.99 -23.62
C TRP A 245 -33.68 -9.29 -23.89
N PHE A 246 -34.94 -9.34 -23.44
CA PHE A 246 -35.85 -10.43 -23.79
C PHE A 246 -36.28 -10.31 -25.24
N LEU A 247 -36.42 -11.45 -25.90
CA LEU A 247 -37.07 -11.51 -27.20
C LEU A 247 -38.58 -11.30 -27.04
N GLU A 248 -39.25 -10.89 -28.10
CA GLU A 248 -40.69 -10.63 -28.10
C GLU A 248 -41.50 -11.90 -27.74
N SER A 249 -41.07 -13.05 -28.26
CA SER A 249 -41.67 -14.36 -27.92
C SER A 249 -41.48 -14.76 -26.46
N GLU A 250 -40.33 -14.44 -25.86
CA GLU A 250 -40.05 -14.67 -24.44
C GLU A 250 -40.91 -13.74 -23.56
N SER A 251 -41.03 -12.48 -23.96
CA SER A 251 -41.85 -11.47 -23.27
C SER A 251 -43.33 -11.82 -23.29
N ALA A 252 -43.83 -12.39 -24.40
CA ALA A 252 -45.21 -12.85 -24.54
C ALA A 252 -45.51 -14.11 -23.69
N ALA A 253 -44.50 -14.94 -23.37
CA ALA A 253 -44.65 -16.15 -22.57
C ALA A 253 -44.55 -15.91 -21.05
N MET A 254 -43.92 -14.81 -20.61
CA MET A 254 -43.78 -14.45 -19.19
C MET A 254 -45.10 -14.37 -18.39
N PRO A 255 -46.18 -13.71 -18.88
CA PRO A 255 -47.44 -13.59 -18.15
C PRO A 255 -48.02 -14.94 -17.71
N LEU A 256 -47.98 -15.92 -18.63
CA LEU A 256 -48.57 -17.26 -18.43
C LEU A 256 -47.85 -18.05 -17.33
N SER A 257 -46.51 -17.89 -17.25
CA SER A 257 -45.69 -18.57 -16.25
C SER A 257 -45.84 -18.00 -14.84
N LEU A 258 -46.07 -16.69 -14.71
CA LEU A 258 -46.17 -15.99 -13.41
C LEU A 258 -47.50 -16.26 -12.71
N THR A 259 -48.59 -16.46 -13.44
CA THR A 259 -49.92 -16.79 -12.88
C THR A 259 -49.95 -18.19 -12.26
N SER A 260 -49.16 -19.14 -12.80
CA SER A 260 -49.08 -20.52 -12.31
C SER A 260 -48.37 -20.70 -10.96
N HIS A 261 -47.62 -19.69 -10.49
CA HIS A 261 -46.86 -19.73 -9.22
C HIS A 261 -47.55 -18.95 -8.08
N SER A 262 -48.84 -18.62 -8.22
CA SER A 262 -49.57 -17.69 -7.33
C SER A 262 -50.11 -18.31 -6.02
N GLU A 263 -49.65 -19.49 -5.61
CA GLU A 263 -49.97 -20.06 -4.30
C GLU A 263 -49.14 -19.42 -3.16
N PHE A 264 -49.31 -18.11 -2.94
CA PHE A 264 -48.78 -17.45 -1.75
C PHE A 264 -49.87 -17.33 -0.68
N LYS A 265 -49.71 -18.05 0.44
CA LYS A 265 -50.58 -17.91 1.63
C LYS A 265 -50.55 -16.46 2.13
N ALA A 266 -51.74 -15.87 2.31
CA ALA A 266 -51.92 -14.53 2.84
C ALA A 266 -51.40 -14.39 4.29
N PRO A 267 -50.50 -13.43 4.60
CA PRO A 267 -50.13 -13.09 5.98
C PRO A 267 -50.75 -11.76 6.47
N SER A 268 -50.81 -11.59 7.79
CA SER A 268 -51.67 -10.65 8.54
C SER A 268 -51.36 -9.15 8.42
N GLU A 269 -52.33 -8.33 8.86
CA GLU A 269 -52.69 -6.97 8.39
C GLU A 269 -51.80 -5.77 8.77
N ARG A 270 -50.58 -5.90 9.33
CA ARG A 270 -49.96 -4.74 10.04
C ARG A 270 -48.76 -4.00 9.41
N THR A 271 -48.46 -4.14 8.12
CA THR A 271 -47.40 -3.33 7.44
C THR A 271 -47.77 -3.00 5.99
N PRO A 272 -47.27 -1.88 5.40
CA PRO A 272 -47.34 -1.64 3.95
C PRO A 272 -46.79 -2.87 3.22
N LYS A 273 -47.63 -3.51 2.39
CA LYS A 273 -47.34 -4.82 1.81
C LYS A 273 -46.47 -4.64 0.56
N PRO A 274 -45.34 -5.35 0.42
CA PRO A 274 -44.63 -5.42 -0.85
C PRO A 274 -45.54 -6.05 -1.91
N PRO A 275 -45.42 -5.67 -3.20
CA PRO A 275 -46.21 -6.27 -4.27
C PRO A 275 -45.94 -7.79 -4.32
N PRO A 276 -46.96 -8.60 -4.66
CA PRO A 276 -46.77 -10.04 -4.77
C PRO A 276 -45.71 -10.36 -5.82
N PRO A 277 -44.95 -11.46 -5.66
CA PRO A 277 -43.84 -11.81 -6.57
C PRO A 277 -44.23 -11.89 -8.06
N SER A 278 -45.50 -12.18 -8.36
CA SER A 278 -46.08 -12.20 -9.70
C SER A 278 -46.21 -10.81 -10.35
N GLU A 279 -46.33 -9.75 -9.56
CA GLU A 279 -46.51 -8.37 -10.04
C GLU A 279 -45.19 -7.60 -10.17
N VAL A 280 -44.15 -8.02 -9.46
CA VAL A 280 -42.82 -7.38 -9.48
C VAL A 280 -42.24 -7.26 -10.90
N PRO A 281 -42.29 -8.27 -11.80
CA PRO A 281 -41.77 -8.12 -13.16
C PRO A 281 -42.46 -7.00 -13.96
N TRP A 282 -43.78 -6.86 -13.83
CA TRP A 282 -44.57 -5.83 -14.51
C TRP A 282 -44.24 -4.43 -14.01
N LEU A 283 -44.17 -4.28 -12.70
CA LEU A 283 -43.80 -3.01 -12.09
C LEU A 283 -42.39 -2.59 -12.52
N ARG A 284 -41.43 -3.52 -12.62
CA ARG A 284 -40.08 -3.23 -13.11
C ARG A 284 -40.05 -2.85 -14.58
N ALA A 285 -40.84 -3.52 -15.42
CA ALA A 285 -40.95 -3.19 -16.83
C ALA A 285 -41.51 -1.77 -17.02
N TYR A 286 -42.49 -1.38 -16.19
CA TYR A 286 -43.14 -0.07 -16.28
C TYR A 286 -42.31 1.07 -15.67
N SER A 287 -41.72 0.86 -14.48
CA SER A 287 -41.01 1.91 -13.73
C SER A 287 -39.50 1.98 -13.99
N ALA A 288 -38.94 0.98 -14.65
CA ALA A 288 -37.49 0.75 -14.75
C ALA A 288 -36.74 0.65 -13.40
N ALA A 289 -37.46 0.54 -12.27
CA ALA A 289 -36.85 0.41 -10.96
C ALA A 289 -36.18 -0.96 -10.77
N ARG A 290 -35.15 -1.01 -9.91
CA ARG A 290 -34.47 -2.25 -9.58
C ARG A 290 -35.34 -3.11 -8.66
N VAL A 291 -35.15 -4.43 -8.69
CA VAL A 291 -35.87 -5.36 -7.78
C VAL A 291 -35.78 -4.92 -6.32
N VAL A 292 -34.58 -4.48 -5.90
CA VAL A 292 -34.32 -4.07 -4.51
C VAL A 292 -35.01 -2.75 -4.11
N GLU A 293 -35.52 -2.00 -5.08
CA GLU A 293 -36.28 -0.76 -4.84
C GLU A 293 -37.78 -1.06 -4.69
N MET A 294 -38.21 -2.30 -4.98
CA MET A 294 -39.60 -2.77 -4.90
C MET A 294 -39.88 -3.68 -3.70
N ILE A 295 -38.83 -4.01 -2.93
CA ILE A 295 -38.85 -4.86 -1.73
C ILE A 295 -38.44 -3.99 -0.54
#